data_AF-A0A661T9K7-F1
#
_entry.id   AF-A0A661T9K7-F1
#
_cell.length_a   1.000
_cell.length_b   1.000
_cell.length_c   1.000
_cell.angle_alpha   90.00
_cell.angle_beta   90.00
_cell.angle_gamma   90.00
#
_symmetry.space_group_name_H-M   'P 1'
#
loop_
_entity.id
_entity.type
_entity.pdbx_description
1 polymer ?
#
loop_
_entity_poly.entity_id
_entity_poly.type
_entity_poly.pdbx_seq_one_letter_code
_entity_poly.pdbx_strand_id
1 'polypeptide(L)'
;MEKRGCLSLLLAGLLSSVQAVSFRSGSSAEIEVPGEFQVDTFEVGAKIFSNRGFTVVECPAFLEGVLFVRDSIGLDGFRVVQDGVITVLTPESNQYKSAQYEALESQGFVRISTPTLFQLFGDLSGNQVRIYQKKVKAGDQYDFKKWTVVLGFASARKREPQAWNKNEGEVLYNGIRLPKVWPPEQIDPTSRKPMPVPYLDFPPPVIPMDVGRQLLVDDFLIEKTDLTRTFHYPEKYAGNPVLKAENDLEEGPGNKLAGACPKSGGLWWDPEEQLFKLWYEAGWLGTICYATSMDGIHWDRPELDILPGYNQVLPFGLKPDSWTVV
;
A
#
# COMPACT_ATOMS: atom_id res chain seq x y z
N MET A 1 25.70 76.78 8.95
CA MET A 1 26.83 76.07 8.32
C MET A 1 27.46 75.21 9.39
N GLU A 2 26.93 74.02 9.64
CA GLU A 2 27.53 73.06 10.56
C GLU A 2 27.00 71.64 10.30
N LYS A 3 27.86 70.66 10.51
CA LYS A 3 27.91 69.37 9.84
C LYS A 3 27.16 68.26 10.58
N ARG A 4 26.81 67.25 9.78
CA ARG A 4 26.18 65.96 10.09
C ARG A 4 26.93 65.18 11.19
N GLY A 5 26.18 64.59 12.12
CA GLY A 5 26.60 63.55 13.05
C GLY A 5 25.88 62.24 12.75
N CYS A 6 26.66 61.18 12.58
CA CYS A 6 26.27 59.80 12.26
C CYS A 6 25.63 59.12 13.49
N LEU A 7 24.51 58.41 13.31
CA LEU A 7 23.96 57.51 14.33
C LEU A 7 24.00 56.07 13.79
N SER A 8 24.86 55.25 14.38
CA SER A 8 24.92 53.80 14.18
C SER A 8 24.23 53.14 15.38
N LEU A 9 23.05 52.54 15.18
CA LEU A 9 22.41 51.69 16.18
C LEU A 9 23.07 50.30 16.17
N LEU A 10 23.67 49.92 17.30
CA LEU A 10 24.07 48.55 17.62
C LEU A 10 22.85 47.81 18.21
N LEU A 11 22.24 46.90 17.43
CA LEU A 11 21.33 45.89 17.97
C LEU A 11 22.15 44.68 18.42
N ALA A 12 22.22 44.46 19.73
CA ALA A 12 22.69 43.21 20.31
C ALA A 12 21.60 42.15 20.18
N GLY A 13 21.81 41.16 19.31
CA GLY A 13 20.95 39.98 19.18
C GLY A 13 21.23 38.99 20.31
N LEU A 14 20.19 38.64 21.08
CA LEU A 14 20.20 37.51 22.00
C LEU A 14 20.39 36.21 21.21
N LEU A 15 21.55 35.58 21.36
CA LEU A 15 21.77 34.19 20.98
C LEU A 15 21.04 33.29 21.98
N SER A 16 19.91 32.71 21.56
CA SER A 16 19.28 31.60 22.28
C SER A 16 20.23 30.40 22.22
N SER A 17 20.72 29.95 23.37
CA SER A 17 21.50 28.73 23.48
C SER A 17 20.64 27.52 23.13
N VAL A 18 20.97 26.84 22.03
CA VAL A 18 20.45 25.51 21.75
C VAL A 18 21.06 24.58 22.80
N GLN A 19 20.28 24.19 23.81
CA GLN A 19 20.70 23.16 24.75
C GLN A 19 20.94 21.87 23.96
N ALA A 20 22.17 21.37 23.97
CA ALA A 20 22.49 20.03 23.50
C ALA A 20 21.67 19.04 24.33
N VAL A 21 20.67 18.41 23.71
CA VAL A 21 19.86 17.39 24.38
C VAL A 21 20.76 16.16 24.54
N SER A 22 21.15 15.88 25.78
CA SER A 22 21.92 14.70 26.13
C SER A 22 21.05 13.43 26.04
N PHE A 23 21.74 12.29 25.88
CA PHE A 23 21.19 10.94 25.86
C PHE A 23 20.12 10.74 26.94
N ARG A 24 18.93 10.24 26.56
CA ARG A 24 17.88 9.98 27.54
C ARG A 24 18.18 8.65 28.24
N SER A 25 18.69 8.72 29.47
CA SER A 25 18.85 7.56 30.34
C SER A 25 17.49 6.95 30.73
N GLY A 26 17.43 5.61 30.76
CA GLY A 26 16.24 4.84 31.12
C GLY A 26 16.41 3.36 30.82
N SER A 27 15.51 2.52 31.34
CA SER A 27 15.42 1.11 30.95
C SER A 27 15.06 0.98 29.47
N SER A 28 15.62 -0.02 28.80
CA SER A 28 15.23 -0.36 27.43
C SER A 28 13.81 -0.90 27.36
N ALA A 29 13.07 -0.55 26.31
CA ALA A 29 11.71 -1.04 26.09
C ALA A 29 11.71 -2.49 25.58
N GLU A 30 10.60 -3.20 25.73
CA GLU A 30 10.35 -4.47 25.03
C GLU A 30 9.41 -4.22 23.85
N ILE A 31 9.67 -4.85 22.70
CA ILE A 31 8.94 -4.58 21.47
C ILE A 31 8.41 -5.84 20.79
N GLU A 32 7.36 -5.65 20.00
CA GLU A 32 6.78 -6.61 19.06
C GLU A 32 7.01 -6.11 17.64
N VAL A 33 7.57 -6.97 16.79
CA VAL A 33 7.88 -6.65 15.38
C VAL A 33 6.98 -7.49 14.47
N PRO A 34 6.28 -6.89 13.48
CA PRO A 34 5.54 -7.65 12.49
C PRO A 34 6.49 -8.31 11.48
N GLY A 35 6.11 -9.45 10.93
CA GLY A 35 6.90 -10.14 9.90
C GLY A 35 8.04 -11.00 10.44
N GLU A 36 8.98 -11.34 9.55
CA GLU A 36 10.15 -12.18 9.84
C GLU A 36 11.36 -11.29 10.13
N PHE A 37 11.98 -11.43 11.30
CA PHE A 37 13.15 -10.61 11.68
C PHE A 37 14.16 -11.42 12.49
N GLN A 38 15.34 -10.85 12.69
CA GLN A 38 16.35 -11.34 13.63
C GLN A 38 16.69 -10.24 14.63
N VAL A 39 17.01 -10.63 15.87
CA VAL A 39 17.65 -9.72 16.83
C VAL A 39 19.14 -9.93 16.71
N ASP A 40 19.88 -8.84 16.60
CA ASP A 40 21.33 -8.85 16.45
C ASP A 40 21.95 -7.72 17.28
N THR A 41 23.27 -7.73 17.40
CA THR A 41 24.02 -6.76 18.18
C THR A 41 24.61 -5.69 17.26
N PHE A 42 24.43 -4.42 17.61
CA PHE A 42 24.91 -3.32 16.80
C PHE A 42 26.40 -3.09 17.05
N GLU A 43 27.22 -3.51 16.08
CA GLU A 43 28.67 -3.40 16.10
C GLU A 43 29.21 -3.30 14.67
N VAL A 44 30.45 -2.82 14.51
CA VAL A 44 31.08 -2.71 13.19
C VAL A 44 31.14 -4.10 12.53
N GLY A 45 30.68 -4.18 11.28
CA GLY A 45 30.58 -5.43 10.53
C GLY A 45 29.25 -6.17 10.67
N ALA A 46 28.39 -5.80 11.62
CA ALA A 46 27.06 -6.39 11.74
C ALA A 46 26.24 -6.12 10.46
N LYS A 47 25.57 -7.16 9.94
CA LYS A 47 24.68 -7.02 8.78
C LYS A 47 23.47 -6.18 9.21
N ILE A 48 23.03 -5.20 8.42
CA ILE A 48 21.97 -4.27 8.86
C ILE A 48 20.58 -4.78 8.45
N PHE A 49 20.45 -5.23 7.20
CA PHE A 49 19.17 -5.66 6.63
C PHE A 49 19.18 -7.12 6.18
N SER A 50 18.08 -7.84 6.37
CA SER A 50 17.97 -9.25 5.97
C SER A 50 18.10 -9.42 4.44
N ASN A 51 17.53 -8.48 3.67
CA ASN A 51 17.45 -8.51 2.22
C ASN A 51 18.46 -7.61 1.48
N ARG A 52 19.50 -7.12 2.17
CA ARG A 52 20.63 -6.37 1.56
C ARG A 52 21.96 -6.87 2.12
N GLY A 53 23.03 -6.61 1.38
CA GLY A 53 24.40 -6.96 1.78
C GLY A 53 25.12 -5.88 2.60
N PHE A 54 24.39 -4.92 3.18
CA PHE A 54 25.00 -3.79 3.90
C PHE A 54 25.40 -4.18 5.32
N THR A 55 26.57 -3.71 5.75
CA THR A 55 27.11 -3.91 7.10
C THR A 55 27.44 -2.57 7.75
N VAL A 56 27.41 -2.52 9.08
CA VAL A 56 27.77 -1.33 9.86
C VAL A 56 29.24 -0.97 9.61
N VAL A 57 29.50 0.28 9.18
CA VAL A 57 30.86 0.79 8.92
C VAL A 57 31.35 1.64 10.10
N GLU A 58 30.52 2.55 10.61
CA GLU A 58 30.80 3.33 11.83
C GLU A 58 29.78 3.00 12.91
N CYS A 59 30.25 2.88 14.16
CA CYS A 59 29.40 2.63 15.32
C CYS A 59 29.78 3.60 16.45
N PRO A 60 28.93 4.57 16.82
CA PRO A 60 29.12 5.39 18.01
C PRO A 60 29.22 4.52 19.28
N ALA A 61 30.13 4.84 20.19
CA ALA A 61 30.44 4.01 21.37
C ALA A 61 29.22 3.69 22.26
N PHE A 62 28.22 4.57 22.31
CA PHE A 62 27.00 4.34 23.11
C PHE A 62 25.97 3.42 22.42
N LEU A 63 26.16 3.14 21.13
CA LEU A 63 25.38 2.18 20.35
C LEU A 63 26.09 0.84 20.22
N GLU A 64 27.37 0.77 20.55
CA GLU A 64 28.12 -0.49 20.48
C GLU A 64 27.54 -1.50 21.48
N GLY A 65 27.21 -2.69 21.00
CA GLY A 65 26.67 -3.76 21.83
C GLY A 65 25.16 -3.68 22.09
N VAL A 66 24.46 -2.66 21.61
CA VAL A 66 23.00 -2.57 21.80
C VAL A 66 22.26 -3.48 20.84
N LEU A 67 21.13 -4.04 21.28
CA LEU A 67 20.29 -4.87 20.41
C LEU A 67 19.62 -4.01 19.34
N PHE A 68 19.53 -4.53 18.12
CA PHE A 68 18.77 -3.94 17.03
C PHE A 68 17.96 -5.00 16.26
N VAL A 69 16.91 -4.54 15.57
CA VAL A 69 16.09 -5.38 14.69
C VAL A 69 16.76 -5.46 13.32
N ARG A 70 17.11 -6.67 12.89
CA ARG A 70 17.57 -6.98 11.54
C ARG A 70 16.43 -7.56 10.71
N ASP A 71 15.85 -6.72 9.86
CA ASP A 71 14.79 -7.10 8.91
C ASP A 71 15.05 -6.49 7.50
N SER A 72 14.10 -6.64 6.58
CA SER A 72 14.07 -6.03 5.27
C SER A 72 14.14 -4.53 5.40
N ILE A 73 14.89 -3.89 4.51
CA ILE A 73 15.05 -2.42 4.43
C ILE A 73 13.75 -1.63 4.20
N GLY A 74 12.57 -2.26 4.16
CA GLY A 74 11.30 -1.57 3.98
C GLY A 74 10.21 -1.98 4.96
N LEU A 75 10.55 -2.78 5.97
CA LEU A 75 9.63 -3.13 7.06
C LEU A 75 10.16 -2.44 8.32
N ASP A 76 9.47 -1.38 8.74
CA ASP A 76 10.00 -0.39 9.67
C ASP A 76 8.95 -0.03 10.75
N GLY A 77 8.21 -1.05 11.22
CA GLY A 77 7.16 -0.88 12.24
C GLY A 77 7.39 -1.75 13.48
N PHE A 78 6.97 -1.25 14.64
CA PHE A 78 6.98 -2.02 15.89
C PHE A 78 5.91 -1.53 16.86
N ARG A 79 5.52 -2.41 17.79
CA ARG A 79 4.66 -2.10 18.93
C ARG A 79 5.45 -2.23 20.22
N VAL A 80 5.19 -1.33 21.17
CA VAL A 80 5.84 -1.36 22.48
C VAL A 80 5.02 -2.23 23.43
N VAL A 81 5.67 -3.23 24.01
CA VAL A 81 5.09 -4.17 24.97
C VAL A 81 5.34 -3.71 26.40
N GLN A 82 6.52 -3.14 26.66
CA GLN A 82 6.91 -2.61 27.97
C GLN A 82 7.55 -1.24 27.81
N ASP A 83 7.24 -0.33 28.74
CA ASP A 83 7.81 1.01 28.83
C ASP A 83 9.34 0.99 28.78
N GLY A 84 9.93 2.00 28.13
CA GLY A 84 11.37 2.18 28.12
C GLY A 84 11.84 3.23 27.13
N VAL A 85 13.11 3.15 26.76
CA VAL A 85 13.72 3.99 25.72
C VAL A 85 13.92 3.17 24.46
N ILE A 86 13.59 3.75 23.31
CA ILE A 86 13.92 3.23 21.97
C ILE A 86 14.77 4.26 21.24
N THR A 87 15.74 3.76 20.48
CA THR A 87 16.53 4.53 19.52
C THR A 87 16.15 4.13 18.10
N VAL A 88 16.05 5.10 17.20
CA VAL A 88 15.79 4.88 15.78
C VAL A 88 16.81 5.66 14.95
N LEU A 89 17.40 4.99 13.97
CA LEU A 89 18.24 5.63 12.95
C LEU A 89 17.43 5.84 11.69
N THR A 90 17.69 6.96 11.00
CA THR A 90 17.13 7.27 9.68
C THR A 90 18.19 8.01 8.86
N PRO A 91 18.25 7.85 7.53
CA PRO A 91 19.16 8.64 6.71
C PRO A 91 18.90 10.15 6.86
N GLU A 92 19.97 10.94 6.82
CA GLU A 92 19.92 12.41 6.75
C GLU A 92 19.37 12.87 5.39
N SER A 93 19.81 12.22 4.30
CA SER A 93 19.40 12.57 2.95
C SER A 93 18.02 11.99 2.64
N ASN A 94 17.13 12.84 2.13
CA ASN A 94 15.85 12.41 1.57
C ASN A 94 15.88 12.24 0.04
N GLN A 95 17.07 12.17 -0.58
CA GLN A 95 17.23 12.04 -2.04
C GLN A 95 16.45 10.86 -2.63
N TYR A 96 16.34 9.76 -1.89
CA TYR A 96 15.62 8.54 -2.32
C TYR A 96 14.23 8.41 -1.68
N LYS A 97 13.68 9.51 -1.15
CA LYS A 97 12.41 9.52 -0.37
C LYS A 97 12.44 8.53 0.80
N SER A 98 13.62 8.34 1.39
CA SER A 98 13.87 7.30 2.38
C SER A 98 14.01 7.80 3.81
N ALA A 99 14.03 9.12 4.03
CA ALA A 99 14.25 9.69 5.34
C ALA A 99 12.93 9.81 6.12
N GLN A 100 12.98 9.47 7.41
CA GLN A 100 11.84 9.44 8.33
C GLN A 100 11.95 10.48 9.46
N TYR A 101 12.87 11.45 9.37
CA TYR A 101 13.10 12.41 10.45
C TYR A 101 11.86 13.24 10.80
N GLU A 102 11.04 13.67 9.83
CA GLU A 102 9.78 14.40 10.10
C GLU A 102 8.73 13.50 10.80
N ALA A 103 8.65 12.24 10.38
CA ALA A 103 7.75 11.25 10.99
C ALA A 103 8.16 10.98 12.45
N LEU A 104 9.46 10.82 12.71
CA LEU A 104 10.00 10.64 14.06
C LEU A 104 9.73 11.86 14.94
N GLU A 105 10.01 13.07 14.45
CA GLU A 105 9.83 14.32 15.20
C GLU A 105 8.34 14.57 15.53
N SER A 106 7.44 14.38 14.56
CA SER A 106 5.99 14.51 14.78
C SER A 106 5.44 13.49 15.79
N GLN A 107 6.08 12.33 15.90
CA GLN A 107 5.75 11.30 16.88
C GLN A 107 6.51 11.46 18.20
N GLY A 108 7.21 12.58 18.41
CA GLY A 108 7.84 12.94 19.68
C GLY A 108 9.18 12.27 19.95
N PHE A 109 9.83 11.70 18.93
CA PHE A 109 11.23 11.33 19.03
C PHE A 109 12.10 12.59 19.02
N VAL A 110 13.16 12.56 19.83
CA VAL A 110 14.07 13.68 19.97
C VAL A 110 15.40 13.34 19.32
N ARG A 111 15.88 14.23 18.46
CA ARG A 111 17.17 14.10 17.79
C ARG A 111 18.30 14.16 18.82
N ILE A 112 19.24 13.23 18.73
CA ILE A 112 20.50 13.28 19.47
C ILE A 112 21.50 14.13 18.67
N SER A 113 22.11 15.10 19.32
CA SER A 113 23.01 16.08 18.69
C SER A 113 24.47 15.66 18.65
N THR A 114 24.84 14.57 19.35
CA THR A 114 26.24 14.14 19.45
C THR A 114 26.34 12.60 19.42
N PRO A 115 26.93 12.01 18.37
CA PRO A 115 27.39 12.68 17.16
C PRO A 115 26.21 13.25 16.34
N THR A 116 26.46 14.28 15.53
CA THR A 116 25.42 14.88 14.68
C THR A 116 24.94 13.89 13.61
N LEU A 117 25.89 13.14 13.03
CA LEU A 117 25.74 12.12 12.00
C LEU A 117 26.88 11.10 12.12
N PHE A 118 26.68 9.90 11.59
CA PHE A 118 27.74 8.92 11.32
C PHE A 118 27.40 8.10 10.06
N GLN A 119 28.42 7.53 9.42
CA GLN A 119 28.27 6.69 8.23
C GLN A 119 27.79 5.29 8.61
N LEU A 120 26.51 4.98 8.39
CA LEU A 120 26.00 3.67 8.79
C LEU A 120 26.59 2.55 7.91
N PHE A 121 26.59 2.71 6.59
CA PHE A 121 27.12 1.71 5.65
C PHE A 121 27.58 2.33 4.32
N GLY A 122 28.47 1.65 3.61
CA GLY A 122 29.05 2.16 2.36
C GLY A 122 29.72 3.52 2.54
N ASP A 123 29.87 4.27 1.46
CA ASP A 123 30.61 5.54 1.39
C ASP A 123 29.79 6.71 0.84
N LEU A 124 28.55 6.46 0.39
CA LEU A 124 27.64 7.51 -0.08
C LEU A 124 27.16 8.35 1.10
N SER A 125 27.16 9.68 0.92
CA SER A 125 26.61 10.64 1.90
C SER A 125 25.16 10.39 2.26
N GLY A 126 24.39 9.78 1.35
CA GLY A 126 23.00 9.38 1.58
C GLY A 126 22.82 8.29 2.65
N ASN A 127 23.89 7.60 3.04
CA ASN A 127 23.85 6.56 4.08
C ASN A 127 24.34 7.07 5.45
N GLN A 128 24.62 8.37 5.57
CA GLN A 128 24.81 9.00 6.87
C GLN A 128 23.47 9.11 7.58
N VAL A 129 23.44 8.76 8.87
CA VAL A 129 22.20 8.66 9.65
C VAL A 129 22.11 9.68 10.77
N ARG A 130 20.89 10.16 11.01
CA ARG A 130 20.50 10.84 12.24
C ARG A 130 20.10 9.81 13.29
N ILE A 131 20.29 10.17 14.56
CA ILE A 131 19.91 9.35 15.71
C ILE A 131 18.75 10.02 16.43
N TYR A 132 17.69 9.26 16.69
CA TYR A 132 16.49 9.71 17.39
C TYR A 132 16.19 8.81 18.59
N GLN A 133 15.77 9.39 19.71
CA GLN A 133 15.37 8.65 20.91
C GLN A 133 14.02 9.10 21.45
N LYS A 134 13.25 8.17 22.00
CA LYS A 134 11.99 8.46 22.69
C LYS A 134 11.83 7.57 23.92
N LYS A 135 11.25 8.15 24.99
CA LYS A 135 10.66 7.35 26.08
C LYS A 135 9.27 6.91 25.62
N VAL A 136 9.10 5.62 25.43
CA VAL A 136 7.90 5.00 24.89
C VAL A 136 7.08 4.32 25.98
N LYS A 137 5.79 4.15 25.74
CA LYS A 137 4.83 3.51 26.64
C LYS A 137 4.31 2.21 26.05
N ALA A 138 4.05 1.23 26.90
CA ALA A 138 3.36 0.00 26.51
C ALA A 138 2.04 0.34 25.80
N GLY A 139 1.83 -0.25 24.64
CA GLY A 139 0.70 0.04 23.76
C GLY A 139 1.00 1.04 22.65
N ASP A 140 2.08 1.83 22.72
CA ASP A 140 2.52 2.68 21.61
C ASP A 140 2.80 1.81 20.37
N GLN A 141 2.39 2.31 19.20
CA GLN A 141 2.64 1.66 17.90
C GLN A 141 3.28 2.67 16.95
N TYR A 142 4.31 2.22 16.24
CA TYR A 142 5.09 3.01 15.30
C TYR A 142 5.11 2.28 13.96
N ASP A 143 4.87 3.01 12.88
CA ASP A 143 4.97 2.54 11.51
C ASP A 143 5.73 3.59 10.71
N PHE A 144 6.99 3.29 10.41
CA PHE A 144 7.85 4.15 9.61
C PHE A 144 7.97 3.56 8.20
N LYS A 145 8.36 4.40 7.24
CA LYS A 145 8.63 3.93 5.87
C LYS A 145 10.13 3.66 5.69
N LYS A 146 10.44 3.00 4.58
CA LYS A 146 11.80 2.74 4.10
C LYS A 146 12.68 4.00 4.20
N TRP A 147 13.80 4.03 4.91
CA TRP A 147 14.25 3.00 5.88
C TRP A 147 14.58 3.59 7.23
N THR A 148 14.39 2.77 8.27
CA THR A 148 14.84 3.02 9.62
C THR A 148 15.65 1.85 10.16
N VAL A 149 16.36 2.05 11.28
CA VAL A 149 16.94 0.95 12.07
C VAL A 149 16.53 1.15 13.53
N VAL A 150 15.78 0.19 14.07
CA VAL A 150 15.25 0.23 15.44
C VAL A 150 16.20 -0.49 16.37
N LEU A 151 16.63 0.17 17.45
CA LEU A 151 17.66 -0.33 18.35
C LEU A 151 17.49 0.17 19.80
N GLY A 152 18.26 -0.42 20.71
CA GLY A 152 18.27 -0.06 22.12
C GLY A 152 17.10 -0.62 22.94
N PHE A 153 16.40 -1.64 22.44
CA PHE A 153 15.37 -2.40 23.16
C PHE A 153 15.99 -3.52 24.00
N ALA A 154 15.26 -4.00 25.01
CA ALA A 154 15.66 -5.09 25.90
C ALA A 154 15.40 -6.46 25.25
N SER A 155 14.28 -6.59 24.54
CA SER A 155 13.94 -7.77 23.76
C SER A 155 12.98 -7.40 22.63
N ALA A 156 12.99 -8.19 21.56
CA ALA A 156 12.01 -8.10 20.47
C ALA A 156 11.42 -9.49 20.24
N ARG A 157 10.09 -9.57 20.17
CA ARG A 157 9.36 -10.79 19.82
C ARG A 157 8.51 -10.60 18.58
N LYS A 158 8.20 -11.70 17.90
CA LYS A 158 7.29 -11.67 16.75
C LYS A 158 5.89 -11.29 17.19
N ARG A 159 5.29 -10.34 16.48
CA ARG A 159 3.88 -10.00 16.64
C ARG A 159 3.04 -11.07 15.98
N GLU A 160 2.58 -12.03 16.78
CA GLU A 160 1.65 -13.04 16.30
C GLU A 160 0.30 -12.40 15.90
N PRO A 161 -0.32 -12.86 14.80
CA PRO A 161 -1.66 -12.42 14.44
C PRO A 161 -2.64 -12.74 15.56
N GLN A 162 -3.56 -11.83 15.81
CA GLN A 162 -4.72 -12.14 16.63
C GLN A 162 -5.48 -13.27 15.95
N ALA A 163 -5.79 -14.33 16.71
CA ALA A 163 -6.61 -15.42 16.20
C ALA A 163 -7.94 -14.85 15.68
N TRP A 164 -8.35 -15.27 14.49
CA TRP A 164 -9.48 -14.66 13.77
C TRP A 164 -10.79 -14.70 14.57
N ASN A 165 -11.02 -15.79 15.31
CA ASN A 165 -12.17 -15.95 16.20
C ASN A 165 -12.19 -14.95 17.39
N LYS A 166 -11.10 -14.24 17.66
CA LYS A 166 -11.02 -13.20 18.69
C LYS A 166 -11.18 -11.80 18.13
N ASN A 167 -11.46 -11.63 16.85
CA ASN A 167 -11.65 -10.31 16.25
C ASN A 167 -12.73 -9.51 17.01
N GLU A 168 -12.59 -8.19 17.03
CA GLU A 168 -13.47 -7.27 17.78
C GLU A 168 -13.94 -6.07 16.93
N GLY A 169 -13.75 -6.13 15.61
CA GLY A 169 -14.17 -5.10 14.66
C GLY A 169 -15.60 -5.26 14.18
N GLU A 170 -15.88 -4.66 13.02
CA GLU A 170 -17.17 -4.67 12.34
C GLU A 170 -17.64 -6.10 12.04
N VAL A 171 -18.95 -6.34 12.17
CA VAL A 171 -19.60 -7.57 11.72
C VAL A 171 -20.24 -7.30 10.37
N LEU A 172 -19.83 -8.06 9.36
CA LEU A 172 -20.36 -7.97 8.02
C LEU A 172 -21.74 -8.62 7.90
N TYR A 173 -22.43 -8.36 6.79
CA TYR A 173 -23.77 -8.91 6.51
C TYR A 173 -23.85 -10.45 6.58
N ASN A 174 -22.72 -11.14 6.35
CA ASN A 174 -22.59 -12.60 6.37
C ASN A 174 -22.06 -13.13 7.71
N GLY A 175 -22.06 -12.32 8.77
CA GLY A 175 -21.66 -12.72 10.12
C GLY A 175 -20.14 -12.72 10.38
N ILE A 176 -19.31 -12.51 9.35
CA ILE A 176 -17.85 -12.41 9.52
C ILE A 176 -17.52 -11.18 10.36
N ARG A 177 -16.73 -11.38 11.42
CA ARG A 177 -16.22 -10.29 12.26
C ARG A 177 -14.80 -9.92 11.85
N LEU A 178 -14.63 -8.68 11.40
CA LEU A 178 -13.34 -8.12 10.98
C LEU A 178 -12.45 -7.79 12.19
N PRO A 179 -11.12 -7.73 12.00
CA PRO A 179 -10.24 -7.11 12.99
C PRO A 179 -10.56 -5.61 13.15
N LYS A 180 -10.17 -5.03 14.30
CA LYS A 180 -10.34 -3.59 14.56
C LYS A 180 -9.59 -2.69 13.57
N VAL A 181 -8.43 -3.17 13.10
CA VAL A 181 -7.62 -2.51 12.09
C VAL A 181 -7.82 -3.25 10.78
N TRP A 182 -8.34 -2.54 9.77
CA TRP A 182 -8.57 -3.06 8.43
C TRP A 182 -7.94 -2.12 7.38
N PRO A 183 -7.21 -2.64 6.37
CA PRO A 183 -6.88 -4.04 6.13
C PRO A 183 -5.90 -4.62 7.18
N PRO A 184 -5.79 -5.96 7.33
CA PRO A 184 -4.86 -6.57 8.27
C PRO A 184 -3.40 -6.24 7.92
N GLU A 185 -2.65 -5.66 8.87
CA GLU A 185 -1.27 -5.15 8.67
C GLU A 185 -0.24 -6.25 8.33
N GLN A 186 -0.55 -7.51 8.62
CA GLN A 186 0.37 -8.64 8.44
C GLN A 186 0.25 -9.30 7.05
N ILE A 187 -0.66 -8.82 6.21
CA ILE A 187 -0.82 -9.31 4.84
C ILE A 187 0.16 -8.55 3.94
N ASP A 188 1.12 -9.26 3.36
CA ASP A 188 2.01 -8.71 2.34
C ASP A 188 1.24 -8.51 1.02
N PRO A 189 0.98 -7.25 0.59
CA PRO A 189 0.23 -6.97 -0.63
C PRO A 189 1.01 -7.35 -1.91
N THR A 190 2.31 -7.61 -1.81
CA THR A 190 3.15 -8.01 -2.94
C THR A 190 3.26 -9.54 -3.09
N SER A 191 2.78 -10.28 -2.08
CA SER A 191 2.78 -11.74 -2.10
C SER A 191 1.91 -12.28 -3.23
N ARG A 192 2.43 -13.25 -3.97
CA ARG A 192 1.68 -14.04 -4.95
C ARG A 192 1.15 -15.36 -4.39
N LYS A 193 1.40 -15.64 -3.11
CA LYS A 193 0.85 -16.81 -2.45
C LYS A 193 -0.67 -16.64 -2.30
N PRO A 194 -1.45 -17.73 -2.28
CA PRO A 194 -2.88 -17.63 -1.95
C PRO A 194 -3.07 -16.83 -0.66
N MET A 195 -3.99 -15.87 -0.69
CA MET A 195 -4.33 -15.11 0.50
C MET A 195 -4.96 -16.05 1.55
N PRO A 196 -4.64 -15.86 2.84
CA PRO A 196 -5.32 -16.62 3.88
C PRO A 196 -6.82 -16.30 3.89
N VAL A 197 -7.64 -17.32 4.12
CA VAL A 197 -9.11 -17.23 4.22
C VAL A 197 -9.56 -17.61 5.64
N PRO A 198 -9.16 -16.83 6.66
CA PRO A 198 -9.26 -17.24 8.07
C PRO A 198 -10.69 -17.40 8.57
N TYR A 199 -11.67 -16.85 7.86
CA TYR A 199 -13.10 -17.06 8.15
C TYR A 199 -13.59 -18.48 7.80
N LEU A 200 -12.84 -19.27 7.03
CA LEU A 200 -13.13 -20.70 6.83
C LEU A 200 -12.58 -21.56 7.96
N ASP A 201 -11.41 -21.20 8.50
CA ASP A 201 -10.82 -21.90 9.67
C ASP A 201 -11.58 -21.57 10.97
N PHE A 202 -12.11 -20.34 11.06
CA PHE A 202 -12.85 -19.82 12.21
C PHE A 202 -14.17 -19.19 11.74
N PRO A 203 -15.15 -20.00 11.31
CA PRO A 203 -16.42 -19.50 10.83
C PRO A 203 -17.23 -18.81 11.93
N PRO A 204 -18.09 -17.83 11.57
CA PRO A 204 -19.05 -17.26 12.51
C PRO A 204 -19.91 -18.33 13.17
N PRO A 205 -20.29 -18.19 14.45
CA PRO A 205 -21.21 -19.13 15.11
C PRO A 205 -22.57 -19.25 14.42
N VAL A 206 -23.00 -18.17 13.73
CA VAL A 206 -24.23 -18.11 12.94
C VAL A 206 -23.90 -17.43 11.62
N ILE A 207 -24.23 -18.09 10.51
CA ILE A 207 -24.06 -17.56 9.15
C ILE A 207 -25.44 -17.19 8.59
N PRO A 208 -25.75 -15.90 8.39
CA PRO A 208 -26.99 -15.47 7.76
C PRO A 208 -27.08 -15.96 6.31
N MET A 209 -28.16 -16.68 5.97
CA MET A 209 -28.42 -17.20 4.61
C MET A 209 -29.60 -16.49 3.91
N ASP A 210 -30.31 -15.63 4.63
CA ASP A 210 -31.48 -14.86 4.18
C ASP A 210 -31.11 -13.52 3.52
N VAL A 211 -29.83 -13.33 3.20
CA VAL A 211 -29.26 -12.08 2.65
C VAL A 211 -29.40 -11.95 1.12
N GLY A 212 -30.21 -12.81 0.48
CA GLY A 212 -30.49 -12.78 -0.95
C GLY A 212 -29.83 -13.91 -1.74
N ARG A 213 -29.48 -13.65 -3.01
CA ARG A 213 -28.80 -14.66 -3.86
C ARG A 213 -27.40 -14.93 -3.32
N GLN A 214 -27.04 -16.21 -3.19
CA GLN A 214 -25.73 -16.64 -2.72
C GLN A 214 -25.04 -17.47 -3.81
N LEU A 215 -23.73 -17.28 -3.96
CA LEU A 215 -22.91 -18.05 -4.89
C LEU A 215 -22.00 -19.00 -4.10
N LEU A 216 -21.99 -20.28 -4.46
CA LEU A 216 -21.18 -21.31 -3.81
C LEU A 216 -19.78 -21.38 -4.46
N VAL A 217 -18.98 -20.33 -4.29
CA VAL A 217 -17.60 -20.27 -4.85
C VAL A 217 -16.60 -20.99 -3.95
N ASP A 218 -16.77 -20.90 -2.64
CA ASP A 218 -15.92 -21.51 -1.62
C ASP A 218 -16.74 -22.42 -0.68
N ASP A 219 -16.14 -22.80 0.44
CA ASP A 219 -16.76 -23.66 1.45
C ASP A 219 -17.47 -22.88 2.57
N PHE A 220 -17.58 -21.55 2.48
CA PHE A 220 -18.13 -20.71 3.57
C PHE A 220 -19.58 -21.10 3.93
N LEU A 221 -20.39 -21.42 2.93
CA LEU A 221 -21.79 -21.84 3.11
C LEU A 221 -21.99 -23.36 3.13
N ILE A 222 -20.91 -24.15 3.02
CA ILE A 222 -20.99 -25.60 2.83
C ILE A 222 -20.49 -26.29 4.11
N GLU A 223 -21.41 -26.77 4.94
CA GLU A 223 -21.04 -27.60 6.09
C GLU A 223 -20.58 -29.00 5.63
N LYS A 224 -21.36 -29.63 4.73
CA LYS A 224 -21.11 -30.95 4.16
C LYS A 224 -21.65 -31.03 2.75
N THR A 225 -20.98 -31.81 1.91
CA THR A 225 -21.43 -32.12 0.54
C THR A 225 -20.91 -33.49 0.12
N ASP A 226 -21.68 -34.19 -0.70
CA ASP A 226 -21.28 -35.41 -1.42
C ASP A 226 -20.91 -35.11 -2.89
N LEU A 227 -21.01 -33.85 -3.31
CA LEU A 227 -20.64 -33.40 -4.65
C LEU A 227 -19.12 -33.27 -4.80
N THR A 228 -18.61 -33.60 -5.99
CA THR A 228 -17.20 -33.38 -6.33
C THR A 228 -17.01 -32.02 -6.99
N ARG A 229 -16.30 -31.09 -6.33
CA ARG A 229 -15.94 -29.79 -6.92
C ARG A 229 -14.98 -29.98 -8.09
N THR A 230 -15.39 -29.53 -9.28
CA THR A 230 -14.60 -29.61 -10.51
C THR A 230 -14.46 -28.22 -11.12
N PHE A 231 -13.23 -27.80 -11.39
CA PHE A 231 -12.95 -26.56 -12.10
C PHE A 231 -12.75 -26.86 -13.58
N HIS A 232 -13.63 -26.32 -14.42
CA HIS A 232 -13.54 -26.48 -15.86
C HIS A 232 -12.80 -25.29 -16.48
N TYR A 233 -11.94 -25.57 -17.46
CA TYR A 233 -11.39 -24.51 -18.30
C TYR A 233 -12.49 -24.00 -19.24
N PRO A 234 -12.70 -22.68 -19.36
CA PRO A 234 -13.63 -22.17 -20.36
C PRO A 234 -13.11 -22.50 -21.75
N GLU A 235 -13.96 -23.11 -22.58
CA GLU A 235 -13.68 -23.31 -23.99
C GLU A 235 -14.07 -22.04 -24.75
N LYS A 236 -13.19 -21.59 -25.65
CA LYS A 236 -13.51 -20.43 -26.50
C LYS A 236 -14.67 -20.79 -27.43
N TYR A 237 -15.66 -19.91 -27.51
CA TYR A 237 -16.74 -20.05 -28.47
C TYR A 237 -16.18 -20.19 -29.90
N ALA A 238 -16.61 -21.23 -30.62
CA ALA A 238 -16.08 -21.56 -31.94
C ALA A 238 -16.36 -20.46 -32.99
N GLY A 239 -17.42 -19.67 -32.79
CA GLY A 239 -17.80 -18.55 -33.66
C GLY A 239 -17.09 -17.23 -33.35
N ASN A 240 -16.03 -17.23 -32.53
CA ASN A 240 -15.27 -16.01 -32.26
C ASN A 240 -14.59 -15.45 -33.53
N PRO A 241 -14.48 -14.11 -33.66
CA PRO A 241 -14.97 -13.10 -32.72
C PRO A 241 -16.48 -12.81 -32.89
N VAL A 242 -17.16 -12.56 -31.77
CA VAL A 242 -18.59 -12.16 -31.77
C VAL A 242 -18.80 -10.67 -32.09
N LEU A 243 -17.76 -9.85 -31.95
CA LEU A 243 -17.73 -8.45 -32.37
C LEU A 243 -16.44 -8.19 -33.14
N LYS A 244 -16.55 -7.60 -34.33
CA LYS A 244 -15.42 -7.27 -35.22
C LYS A 244 -15.64 -5.90 -35.84
N ALA A 245 -14.56 -5.29 -36.32
CA ALA A 245 -14.64 -4.07 -37.12
C ALA A 245 -15.31 -4.38 -38.48
N GLU A 246 -16.29 -3.57 -38.84
CA GLU A 246 -17.16 -3.69 -40.02
C GLU A 246 -17.34 -2.37 -40.77
N ASN A 247 -16.88 -1.25 -40.23
CA ASN A 247 -16.98 0.06 -40.87
C ASN A 247 -15.74 0.94 -40.68
N ASP A 248 -15.67 2.03 -41.45
CA ASP A 248 -14.54 2.95 -41.49
C ASP A 248 -14.20 3.60 -40.13
N LEU A 249 -15.17 3.79 -39.21
CA LEU A 249 -14.86 4.26 -37.85
C LEU A 249 -14.09 3.20 -37.07
N GLU A 250 -14.52 1.95 -37.17
CA GLU A 250 -13.92 0.81 -36.48
C GLU A 250 -12.57 0.41 -37.08
N GLU A 251 -12.30 0.71 -38.36
CA GLU A 251 -10.98 0.53 -38.99
C GLU A 251 -9.89 1.46 -38.42
N GLY A 252 -10.29 2.48 -37.65
CA GLY A 252 -9.37 3.40 -36.97
C GLY A 252 -8.69 4.37 -37.92
N PRO A 253 -9.41 5.33 -38.55
CA PRO A 253 -8.92 6.14 -39.66
C PRO A 253 -7.70 7.02 -39.28
N GLY A 254 -7.53 7.36 -38.00
CA GLY A 254 -6.40 8.14 -37.51
C GLY A 254 -5.10 7.36 -37.32
N ASN A 255 -5.16 6.08 -36.94
CA ASN A 255 -3.98 5.27 -36.59
C ASN A 255 -3.87 3.93 -37.34
N LYS A 256 -4.87 3.60 -38.16
CA LYS A 256 -5.00 2.36 -38.95
C LYS A 256 -4.99 1.09 -38.09
N LEU A 257 -5.46 1.20 -36.85
CA LEU A 257 -5.59 0.08 -35.93
C LEU A 257 -7.07 -0.23 -35.72
N ALA A 258 -7.55 -1.22 -36.48
CA ALA A 258 -8.94 -1.65 -36.42
C ALA A 258 -9.29 -2.20 -35.03
N GLY A 259 -10.47 -1.85 -34.52
CA GLY A 259 -10.94 -2.26 -33.21
C GLY A 259 -12.45 -2.13 -33.09
N ALA A 260 -13.07 -3.18 -32.57
CA ALA A 260 -14.43 -3.17 -32.04
C ALA A 260 -14.41 -4.04 -30.79
N CYS A 261 -14.24 -3.44 -29.61
CA CYS A 261 -14.08 -4.20 -28.38
C CYS A 261 -14.80 -3.61 -27.17
N PRO A 262 -15.45 -4.44 -26.34
CA PRO A 262 -15.96 -4.02 -25.05
C PRO A 262 -14.78 -3.71 -24.13
N LYS A 263 -14.41 -2.44 -24.01
CA LYS A 263 -13.34 -2.02 -23.11
C LYS A 263 -13.95 -1.68 -21.75
N SER A 264 -13.37 -2.25 -20.69
CA SER A 264 -13.64 -1.89 -19.29
C SER A 264 -15.13 -1.72 -18.91
N GLY A 265 -15.94 -2.77 -19.05
CA GLY A 265 -17.29 -2.80 -18.44
C GLY A 265 -18.43 -2.24 -19.29
N GLY A 266 -18.26 -2.07 -20.61
CA GLY A 266 -19.30 -1.54 -21.48
C GLY A 266 -20.48 -2.46 -21.81
N LEU A 267 -20.58 -3.68 -21.26
CA LEU A 267 -21.64 -4.65 -21.59
C LEU A 267 -22.61 -4.84 -20.42
N TRP A 268 -23.89 -4.60 -20.65
CA TRP A 268 -24.94 -4.63 -19.64
C TRP A 268 -26.17 -5.39 -20.13
N TRP A 269 -26.87 -6.07 -19.23
CA TRP A 269 -28.21 -6.60 -19.49
C TRP A 269 -29.24 -5.59 -18.99
N ASP A 270 -30.12 -5.16 -19.88
CA ASP A 270 -31.28 -4.35 -19.55
C ASP A 270 -32.48 -5.27 -19.23
N PRO A 271 -32.92 -5.35 -17.97
CA PRO A 271 -34.03 -6.24 -17.60
C PRO A 271 -35.40 -5.71 -18.04
N GLU A 272 -35.57 -4.42 -18.32
CA GLU A 272 -36.84 -3.87 -18.78
C GLU A 272 -37.03 -4.16 -20.28
N GLU A 273 -35.97 -3.92 -21.07
CA GLU A 273 -35.98 -4.15 -22.51
C GLU A 273 -35.64 -5.60 -22.92
N GLN A 274 -35.13 -6.41 -21.98
CA GLN A 274 -34.64 -7.77 -22.23
C GLN A 274 -33.56 -7.80 -23.34
N LEU A 275 -32.62 -6.86 -23.27
CA LEU A 275 -31.57 -6.67 -24.26
C LEU A 275 -30.19 -6.56 -23.61
N PHE A 276 -29.19 -7.15 -24.25
CA PHE A 276 -27.81 -6.78 -24.00
C PHE A 276 -27.51 -5.46 -24.69
N LYS A 277 -26.92 -4.52 -23.95
CA LYS A 277 -26.51 -3.19 -24.40
C LYS A 277 -25.00 -3.08 -24.25
N LEU A 278 -24.34 -2.67 -25.33
CA LEU A 278 -22.88 -2.63 -25.42
C LEU A 278 -22.40 -1.24 -25.85
N TRP A 279 -21.61 -0.61 -25.00
CA TRP A 279 -20.75 0.52 -25.35
C TRP A 279 -19.34 0.00 -25.60
N TYR A 280 -18.82 0.21 -26.79
CA TYR A 280 -17.56 -0.38 -27.22
C TYR A 280 -16.65 0.65 -27.88
N GLU A 281 -15.34 0.39 -27.82
CA GLU A 281 -14.33 1.19 -28.50
C GLU A 281 -14.35 0.86 -30.00
N ALA A 282 -14.58 1.88 -30.83
CA ALA A 282 -14.51 1.80 -32.30
C ALA A 282 -13.20 2.44 -32.77
N GLY A 283 -12.30 1.61 -33.30
CA GLY A 283 -10.91 1.92 -33.60
C GLY A 283 -10.05 2.03 -32.34
N TRP A 284 -8.78 1.60 -32.40
CA TRP A 284 -7.89 1.66 -31.23
C TRP A 284 -7.73 3.10 -30.71
N LEU A 285 -8.11 3.37 -29.46
CA LEU A 285 -8.15 4.72 -28.87
C LEU A 285 -8.95 5.71 -29.74
N GLY A 286 -9.99 5.23 -30.41
CA GLY A 286 -10.89 6.00 -31.27
C GLY A 286 -12.06 6.61 -30.50
N THR A 287 -13.28 6.37 -30.99
CA THR A 287 -14.54 6.84 -30.37
C THR A 287 -15.25 5.71 -29.62
N ILE A 288 -16.37 6.03 -28.97
CA ILE A 288 -17.28 5.02 -28.40
C ILE A 288 -18.48 4.88 -29.32
N CYS A 289 -18.86 3.63 -29.57
CA CYS A 289 -20.05 3.24 -30.31
C CYS A 289 -20.99 2.39 -29.43
N TYR A 290 -22.23 2.24 -29.88
CA TYR A 290 -23.28 1.49 -29.19
C TYR A 290 -23.80 0.33 -30.03
N ALA A 291 -24.03 -0.82 -29.41
CA ALA A 291 -24.64 -1.97 -30.05
C ALA A 291 -25.62 -2.66 -29.09
N THR A 292 -26.59 -3.37 -29.64
CA THR A 292 -27.56 -4.18 -28.88
C THR A 292 -27.52 -5.63 -29.32
N SER A 293 -27.93 -6.54 -28.45
CA SER A 293 -28.03 -7.96 -28.78
C SER A 293 -29.11 -8.64 -27.93
N MET A 294 -29.83 -9.60 -28.52
CA MET A 294 -30.75 -10.46 -27.77
C MET A 294 -30.04 -11.63 -27.08
N ASP A 295 -28.86 -12.04 -27.57
CA ASP A 295 -28.17 -13.26 -27.14
C ASP A 295 -26.72 -13.04 -26.68
N GLY A 296 -26.21 -11.80 -26.78
CA GLY A 296 -24.83 -11.43 -26.44
C GLY A 296 -23.79 -11.92 -27.45
N ILE A 297 -24.21 -12.51 -28.58
CA ILE A 297 -23.35 -13.10 -29.61
C ILE A 297 -23.52 -12.36 -30.94
N HIS A 298 -24.75 -12.03 -31.32
CA HIS A 298 -25.06 -11.30 -32.55
C HIS A 298 -25.41 -9.86 -32.22
N TRP A 299 -24.69 -8.91 -32.80
CA TRP A 299 -24.76 -7.50 -32.42
C TRP A 299 -25.37 -6.63 -33.52
N ASP A 300 -26.46 -5.96 -33.17
CA ASP A 300 -27.08 -4.91 -33.97
C ASP A 300 -26.44 -3.57 -33.64
N ARG A 301 -26.06 -2.81 -34.68
CA ARG A 301 -25.45 -1.47 -34.55
C ARG A 301 -26.46 -0.42 -35.01
N PRO A 302 -27.33 0.09 -34.11
CA PRO A 302 -28.35 1.05 -34.50
C PRO A 302 -27.71 2.38 -34.90
N GLU A 303 -28.25 3.04 -35.92
CA GLU A 303 -27.86 4.40 -36.26
C GLU A 303 -28.27 5.37 -35.15
N LEU A 304 -27.35 6.25 -34.76
CA LEU A 304 -27.55 7.29 -33.75
C LEU A 304 -27.46 8.68 -34.38
N ASP A 305 -27.91 9.69 -33.65
CA ASP A 305 -28.02 11.07 -34.12
C ASP A 305 -26.70 11.88 -34.10
N ILE A 306 -25.62 11.29 -33.59
CA ILE A 306 -24.31 11.94 -33.46
C ILE A 306 -23.56 12.03 -34.79
N LEU A 307 -23.54 10.92 -35.55
CA LEU A 307 -22.93 10.85 -36.87
C LEU A 307 -23.83 10.01 -37.78
N PRO A 308 -24.49 10.62 -38.79
CA PRO A 308 -25.38 9.90 -39.69
C PRO A 308 -24.73 8.68 -40.33
N GLY A 309 -25.44 7.56 -40.35
CA GLY A 309 -24.99 6.26 -40.82
C GLY A 309 -24.13 5.46 -39.83
N TYR A 310 -23.91 5.96 -38.61
CA TYR A 310 -23.09 5.30 -37.60
C TYR A 310 -23.78 5.22 -36.24
N ASN A 311 -23.25 4.36 -35.39
CA ASN A 311 -23.71 4.08 -34.03
C ASN A 311 -22.86 4.77 -32.97
N GLN A 312 -22.27 5.91 -33.30
CA GLN A 312 -21.37 6.67 -32.42
C GLN A 312 -22.14 7.38 -31.30
N VAL A 313 -21.64 7.33 -30.06
CA VAL A 313 -22.28 7.98 -28.90
C VAL A 313 -21.59 9.26 -28.44
N LEU A 314 -20.30 9.44 -28.76
CA LEU A 314 -19.55 10.63 -28.36
C LEU A 314 -19.51 11.67 -29.49
N PRO A 315 -19.79 12.96 -29.23
CA PRO A 315 -19.61 14.02 -30.20
C PRO A 315 -18.18 14.10 -30.78
N PHE A 316 -18.05 14.69 -31.97
CA PHE A 316 -16.76 14.89 -32.60
C PHE A 316 -15.81 15.73 -31.73
N GLY A 317 -14.53 15.32 -31.65
CA GLY A 317 -13.51 15.99 -30.86
C GLY A 317 -13.48 15.64 -29.38
N LEU A 318 -14.46 14.88 -28.87
CA LEU A 318 -14.42 14.32 -27.52
C LEU A 318 -13.75 12.95 -27.56
N LYS A 319 -12.62 12.84 -26.86
CA LYS A 319 -11.91 11.58 -26.66
C LYS A 319 -11.89 11.24 -25.18
N PRO A 320 -12.38 10.06 -24.77
CA PRO A 320 -12.31 9.66 -23.38
C PRO A 320 -10.85 9.45 -22.96
N ASP A 321 -10.50 9.95 -21.77
CA ASP A 321 -9.19 9.69 -21.13
C ASP A 321 -9.14 8.27 -20.51
N SER A 322 -10.32 7.70 -20.21
CA SER A 322 -10.52 6.32 -19.80
C SER A 322 -11.75 5.74 -20.48
N TRP A 323 -11.68 4.47 -20.85
CA TRP A 323 -12.75 3.72 -21.53
C TRP A 323 -13.59 2.90 -20.55
N THR A 324 -13.43 3.13 -19.24
CA THR A 324 -14.31 2.54 -18.23
C THR A 324 -15.68 3.21 -18.29
N VAL A 325 -16.69 2.42 -18.64
CA VAL A 325 -18.09 2.82 -18.48
C VAL A 325 -18.51 2.38 -17.08
N VAL A 326 -18.78 3.36 -16.20
CA VAL A 326 -19.25 3.16 -14.82
C VAL A 326 -20.76 3.26 -14.77
#